data_AF-A0A8D8ES39-F1
#
_entry.id   AF-A0A8D8ES39-F1
#
_cell.length_a   1.000
_cell.length_b   1.000
_cell.length_c   1.000
_cell.angle_alpha   90.00
_cell.angle_beta   90.00
_cell.angle_gamma   90.00
#
_symmetry.space_group_name_H-M   'P 1'
#
loop_
_entity.id
_entity.type
_entity.pdbx_description
1 polymer ?
#
loop_
_entity_poly.entity_id
_entity_poly.type
_entity_poly.pdbx_seq_one_letter_code
_entity_poly.pdbx_strand_id
1 'polypeptide(L)'
;MEFRFNCHPLFRQRIVRINNSLLPTGFTAPCRRTALDATAQISEIINFIGQLSAQAQGLSNPVTTSQKLRNSDHHIYLMFEPNEKHGLVVGILKVGHKSLYVFDQNGETVNVTAPCVLDFYVHESRQRGGLGRELFEHMLNEEKIQPQSLAIDRPSEKLLGFLQKHYGKSACTKVTIGKHLGWVFAHWPEKSH
;
A
#
# COMPACT_ATOMS: atom_id res chain seq x y z
N MET A 1 2.67 12.04 11.45
CA MET A 1 1.93 13.15 10.82
C MET A 1 0.77 13.49 11.73
N GLU A 2 0.66 14.75 12.14
CA GLU A 2 -0.42 15.25 12.98
C GLU A 2 -1.52 15.87 12.12
N PHE A 3 -2.77 15.70 12.53
CA PHE A 3 -3.94 16.31 11.89
C PHE A 3 -4.64 17.25 12.87
N ARG A 4 -5.46 18.16 12.33
CA ARG A 4 -6.20 19.15 13.14
C ARG A 4 -7.40 18.55 13.89
N PHE A 5 -7.64 17.25 13.71
CA PHE A 5 -8.72 16.51 14.34
C PHE A 5 -8.18 15.28 15.06
N ASN A 6 -8.92 14.82 16.06
CA ASN A 6 -8.59 13.61 16.80
C ASN A 6 -8.72 12.36 15.91
N CYS A 7 -7.60 11.68 15.64
CA CYS A 7 -7.59 10.47 14.84
C CYS A 7 -7.99 9.22 15.62
N HIS A 8 -7.94 9.23 16.97
CA HIS A 8 -8.18 8.04 17.79
C HIS A 8 -9.49 7.30 17.46
N PRO A 9 -10.63 7.97 17.20
CA PRO A 9 -11.88 7.27 16.83
C PRO A 9 -11.81 6.52 15.51
N LEU A 10 -10.92 6.92 14.59
CA LEU A 10 -10.74 6.31 13.27
C LEU A 10 -9.85 5.07 13.33
N PHE A 11 -8.96 4.98 14.34
CA PHE A 11 -7.95 3.94 14.45
C PHE A 11 -8.19 3.10 15.71
N ARG A 12 -9.07 2.08 15.60
CA ARG A 12 -9.30 1.08 16.67
C ARG A 12 -8.15 0.08 16.81
N GLN A 13 -7.25 0.04 15.84
CA GLN A 13 -6.08 -0.81 15.78
C GLN A 13 -4.88 0.03 15.32
N ARG A 14 -3.67 -0.46 15.59
CA ARG A 14 -2.42 0.18 15.15
C ARG A 14 -2.31 0.28 13.64
N ILE A 15 -2.86 -0.69 12.91
CA ILE A 15 -2.98 -0.67 11.45
C ILE A 15 -4.45 -0.89 11.11
N VAL A 16 -5.02 -0.05 10.25
CA VAL A 16 -6.39 -0.21 9.77
C VAL A 16 -6.41 -0.33 8.25
N ARG A 17 -7.30 -1.20 7.76
CA ARG A 17 -7.55 -1.42 6.34
C ARG A 17 -8.71 -0.55 5.86
N ILE A 18 -8.54 0.14 4.75
CA ILE A 18 -9.52 1.06 4.16
C ILE A 18 -9.73 0.67 2.70
N ASN A 19 -11.00 0.59 2.28
CA ASN A 19 -11.40 0.33 0.89
C ASN A 19 -12.05 1.57 0.26
N ASN A 20 -12.70 1.41 -0.89
CA ASN A 20 -13.37 2.48 -1.62
C ASN A 20 -14.53 3.20 -0.87
N SER A 21 -14.99 2.67 0.27
CA SER A 21 -15.92 3.38 1.17
C SER A 21 -15.27 4.58 1.87
N LEU A 22 -13.93 4.62 1.94
CA LEU A 22 -13.13 5.57 2.71
C LEU A 22 -13.42 5.53 4.21
N LEU A 23 -13.85 4.37 4.72
CA LEU A 23 -13.97 4.09 6.14
C LEU A 23 -13.02 2.94 6.50
N PRO A 24 -12.47 2.94 7.73
CA PRO A 24 -11.76 1.78 8.26
C PRO A 24 -12.67 0.55 8.26
N THR A 25 -12.09 -0.61 7.94
CA THR A 25 -12.80 -1.90 7.97
C THR A 25 -13.30 -2.15 9.40
N GLY A 26 -14.59 -2.49 9.54
CA GLY A 26 -15.22 -2.65 10.86
C GLY A 26 -15.56 -1.33 11.57
N PHE A 27 -15.42 -0.17 10.93
CA PHE A 27 -15.87 1.09 11.50
C PHE A 27 -17.40 1.12 11.61
N THR A 28 -17.89 1.48 12.79
CA THR A 28 -19.33 1.58 13.08
C THR A 28 -19.64 3.02 13.45
N ALA A 29 -20.45 3.67 12.62
CA ALA A 29 -20.91 5.03 12.86
C ALA A 29 -22.23 5.01 13.64
N PRO A 30 -22.37 5.75 14.75
CA PRO A 30 -23.64 5.87 15.47
C PRO A 30 -24.74 6.56 14.65
N CYS A 31 -24.36 7.46 13.75
CA CYS A 31 -25.28 8.14 12.85
C CYS A 31 -24.61 8.51 11.54
N ARG A 32 -25.42 8.91 10.55
CA ARG A 32 -24.95 9.35 9.22
C ARG A 32 -23.92 10.47 9.31
N ARG A 33 -24.07 11.40 10.25
CA ARG A 33 -23.15 12.53 10.41
C ARG A 33 -21.74 12.06 10.76
N THR A 34 -21.61 11.14 11.73
CA THR A 34 -20.33 10.56 12.13
C THR A 34 -19.65 9.81 10.98
N ALA A 35 -20.43 9.09 10.15
CA ALA A 35 -19.88 8.42 8.96
C ALA A 35 -19.32 9.43 7.94
N LEU A 36 -20.02 10.55 7.71
CA LEU A 36 -19.58 11.60 6.80
C LEU A 36 -18.31 12.31 7.31
N ASP A 37 -18.27 12.64 8.60
CA ASP A 37 -17.10 13.25 9.22
C ASP A 37 -15.88 12.32 9.17
N ALA A 38 -16.06 11.03 9.49
CA ALA A 38 -14.98 10.03 9.40
C ALA A 38 -14.47 9.86 7.96
N THR A 39 -15.39 9.82 6.98
CA THR A 39 -15.04 9.75 5.55
C THR A 39 -14.22 10.96 5.11
N ALA A 40 -14.58 12.16 5.56
CA ALA A 40 -13.85 13.39 5.26
C ALA A 40 -12.45 13.38 5.87
N GLN A 41 -12.33 12.97 7.14
CA GLN A 41 -11.06 12.87 7.86
C GLN A 41 -10.11 11.83 7.24
N ILE A 42 -10.61 10.63 6.91
CA ILE A 42 -9.83 9.61 6.20
C ILE A 42 -9.39 10.11 4.82
N SER A 43 -10.26 10.83 4.11
CA SER A 43 -9.90 11.43 2.83
C SER A 43 -8.74 12.41 2.96
N GLU A 44 -8.77 13.27 3.98
CA GLU A 44 -7.69 14.21 4.28
C GLU A 44 -6.38 13.49 4.60
N ILE A 45 -6.44 12.44 5.44
CA ILE A 45 -5.27 11.61 5.77
C ILE A 45 -4.65 11.00 4.52
N ILE A 46 -5.46 10.34 3.68
CA ILE A 46 -4.99 9.66 2.46
C ILE A 46 -4.37 10.66 1.49
N ASN A 47 -5.01 11.80 1.28
CA ASN A 47 -4.50 12.82 0.35
C ASN A 47 -3.18 13.42 0.85
N PHE A 48 -3.08 13.70 2.15
CA PHE A 48 -1.87 14.26 2.74
C PHE A 48 -0.69 13.27 2.67
N ILE A 49 -0.88 12.04 3.15
CA ILE A 49 0.20 11.04 3.13
C ILE A 49 0.54 10.58 1.71
N GLY A 50 -0.45 10.56 0.81
CA GLY A 50 -0.24 10.29 -0.62
C GLY A 50 0.62 11.35 -1.29
N GLN A 51 0.46 12.62 -0.91
CA GLN A 51 1.32 13.71 -1.38
C GLN A 51 2.75 13.57 -0.89
N LEU A 52 2.95 13.22 0.39
CA LEU A 52 4.28 12.95 0.93
C LEU A 52 4.95 11.76 0.25
N SER A 53 4.19 10.67 0.01
CA SER A 53 4.70 9.52 -0.75
C SER A 53 5.16 9.91 -2.15
N ALA A 54 4.38 10.76 -2.85
CA ALA A 54 4.73 11.27 -4.17
C ALA A 54 6.04 12.05 -4.16
N GLN A 55 6.20 12.96 -3.19
CA GLN A 55 7.41 13.75 -3.01
C GLN A 55 8.63 12.87 -2.72
N ALA A 56 8.50 11.89 -1.84
CA ALA A 56 9.58 10.97 -1.48
C ALA A 56 10.03 10.08 -2.67
N GLN A 57 9.15 9.87 -3.65
CA GLN A 57 9.41 9.10 -4.88
C GLN A 57 9.78 9.99 -6.08
N GLY A 58 9.77 11.32 -5.94
CA GLY A 58 10.04 12.25 -7.04
C GLY A 58 8.94 12.28 -8.12
N LEU A 59 7.70 11.93 -7.76
CA LEU A 59 6.55 11.93 -8.67
C LEU A 59 5.93 13.32 -8.75
N SER A 60 5.53 13.74 -9.95
CA SER A 60 4.85 15.04 -10.16
C SER A 60 3.43 15.07 -9.57
N ASN A 61 2.75 13.92 -9.57
CA ASN A 61 1.39 13.77 -9.06
C ASN A 61 1.29 12.55 -8.14
N PRO A 62 0.52 12.63 -7.04
CA PRO A 62 0.33 11.50 -6.14
C PRO A 62 -0.42 10.35 -6.84
N VAL A 63 0.14 9.14 -6.73
CA VAL A 63 -0.51 7.91 -7.19
C VAL A 63 -1.60 7.42 -6.24
N THR A 64 -1.64 7.98 -5.03
CA THR A 64 -2.61 7.66 -3.98
C THR A 64 -3.36 8.90 -3.56
N THR A 65 -4.67 8.90 -3.80
CA THR A 65 -5.61 9.94 -3.34
C THR A 65 -6.91 9.27 -2.94
N SER A 66 -7.71 9.93 -2.11
CA SER A 66 -9.03 9.44 -1.72
C SER A 66 -9.95 9.24 -2.94
N GLN A 67 -9.85 10.15 -3.93
CA GLN A 67 -10.59 10.05 -5.19
C GLN A 67 -10.16 8.83 -6.01
N LYS A 68 -8.85 8.56 -6.12
CA LYS A 68 -8.35 7.35 -6.82
C LYS A 68 -8.79 6.08 -6.11
N LEU A 69 -8.74 6.05 -4.78
CA LEU A 69 -9.18 4.90 -3.99
C LEU A 69 -10.68 4.63 -4.18
N ARG A 70 -11.53 5.67 -4.11
CA ARG A 70 -12.99 5.55 -4.30
C ARG A 70 -13.37 4.94 -5.64
N ASN A 71 -12.58 5.17 -6.68
CA ASN A 71 -12.79 4.66 -8.03
C ASN A 71 -11.97 3.39 -8.35
N SER A 72 -11.61 2.62 -7.32
CA SER A 72 -10.84 1.38 -7.46
C SER A 72 -11.33 0.31 -6.49
N ASP A 73 -10.87 -0.92 -6.69
CA ASP A 73 -10.98 -2.05 -5.77
C ASP A 73 -9.72 -2.21 -4.88
N HIS A 74 -8.88 -1.18 -4.84
CA HIS A 74 -7.65 -1.20 -4.05
C HIS A 74 -7.94 -1.13 -2.54
N HIS A 75 -6.98 -1.60 -1.75
CA HIS A 75 -6.96 -1.45 -0.30
C HIS A 75 -5.80 -0.57 0.14
N ILE A 76 -6.04 0.24 1.15
CA ILE A 76 -5.03 1.05 1.82
C ILE A 76 -4.92 0.60 3.28
N TYR A 77 -3.70 0.35 3.72
CA TYR A 77 -3.34 0.12 5.10
C TYR A 77 -2.70 1.40 5.65
N LEU A 78 -3.29 1.96 6.71
CA LEU A 78 -2.75 3.11 7.42
C LEU A 78 -2.24 2.68 8.78
N MET A 79 -1.01 3.08 9.12
CA MET A 79 -0.43 2.85 10.44
C MET A 79 -0.60 4.10 11.32
N PHE A 80 -1.00 3.87 12.56
CA PHE A 80 -1.29 4.87 13.57
C PHE A 80 -0.53 4.62 14.87
N GLU A 81 -0.01 5.69 15.47
CA GLU A 81 0.58 5.68 16.80
C GLU A 81 -0.18 6.67 17.71
N PRO A 82 -0.77 6.20 18.82
CA PRO A 82 -1.49 7.07 19.74
C PRO A 82 -0.52 8.02 20.46
N ASN A 83 -1.01 9.20 20.82
CA ASN A 83 -0.34 10.13 21.73
C ASN A 83 -1.41 10.85 22.58
N GLU A 84 -1.00 11.75 23.47
CA GLU A 84 -1.92 12.51 24.34
C GLU A 84 -2.75 13.58 23.60
N LYS A 85 -2.44 13.84 22.32
CA LYS A 85 -3.11 14.84 21.49
C LYS A 85 -4.10 14.16 20.54
N HIS A 86 -3.81 14.21 19.23
CA HIS A 86 -4.68 13.70 18.17
C HIS A 86 -4.20 12.35 17.61
N GLY A 87 -3.09 11.83 18.12
CA GLY A 87 -2.37 10.70 17.56
C GLY A 87 -1.65 11.02 16.25
N LEU A 88 -0.86 10.06 15.76
CA LEU A 88 0.00 10.20 14.61
C LEU A 88 -0.31 9.14 13.56
N VAL A 89 -0.57 9.55 12.33
CA VAL A 89 -0.46 8.64 11.19
C VAL A 89 1.00 8.58 10.79
N VAL A 90 1.57 7.39 10.59
CA VAL A 90 3.02 7.22 10.39
C VAL A 90 3.40 6.51 9.08
N GLY A 91 2.46 5.80 8.45
CA GLY A 91 2.73 5.12 7.19
C GLY A 91 1.46 4.73 6.43
N ILE A 92 1.65 4.47 5.14
CA ILE A 92 0.65 4.01 4.19
C ILE A 92 1.23 2.87 3.35
N LEU A 93 0.41 1.86 3.09
CA LEU A 93 0.68 0.80 2.12
C LEU A 93 -0.60 0.56 1.30
N LYS A 94 -0.52 0.77 -0.01
CA LYS A 94 -1.63 0.57 -0.94
C LYS A 94 -1.38 -0.68 -1.77
N VAL A 95 -2.39 -1.54 -1.86
CA VAL A 95 -2.36 -2.77 -2.66
C VAL A 95 -3.61 -2.88 -3.54
N GLY A 96 -3.53 -3.68 -4.59
CA GLY A 96 -4.67 -3.99 -5.46
C GLY A 96 -4.28 -4.97 -6.55
N HIS A 97 -5.26 -5.57 -7.20
CA HIS A 97 -5.00 -6.46 -8.33
C HIS A 97 -4.77 -5.68 -9.61
N LYS A 98 -3.80 -6.08 -10.42
CA LYS A 98 -3.56 -5.54 -11.75
C LYS A 98 -3.43 -6.66 -12.77
N SER A 99 -4.00 -6.43 -13.95
CA SER A 99 -3.73 -7.24 -15.13
C SER A 99 -2.40 -6.79 -15.73
N LEU A 100 -1.46 -7.73 -15.80
CA LEU A 100 -0.08 -7.53 -16.21
C LEU A 100 0.19 -8.38 -17.46
N TYR A 101 0.85 -7.79 -18.45
CA TYR A 101 1.26 -8.49 -19.68
C TYR A 101 2.72 -8.94 -19.56
N VAL A 102 2.95 -10.16 -19.12
CA VAL A 102 4.30 -10.72 -18.93
C VAL A 102 4.75 -11.53 -20.14
N PHE A 103 6.06 -11.72 -20.30
CA PHE A 103 6.59 -12.73 -21.22
C PHE A 103 6.75 -14.08 -20.51
N ASP A 104 6.31 -15.14 -21.16
CA ASP A 104 6.56 -16.51 -20.69
C ASP A 104 7.95 -17.03 -21.12
N GLN A 105 8.24 -18.30 -20.82
CA GLN A 105 9.51 -18.94 -21.16
C GLN A 105 9.77 -19.06 -22.67
N ASN A 106 8.70 -19.03 -23.48
CA ASN A 106 8.77 -19.08 -24.94
C ASN A 106 8.87 -17.67 -25.56
N GLY A 107 8.84 -16.62 -24.73
CA GLY A 107 8.81 -15.24 -25.17
C GLY A 107 7.44 -14.77 -25.66
N GLU A 108 6.37 -15.52 -25.39
CA GLU A 108 5.00 -15.12 -25.70
C GLU A 108 4.43 -14.21 -24.62
N THR A 109 3.59 -13.25 -25.02
CA THR A 109 2.95 -12.35 -24.06
C THR A 109 1.70 -13.00 -23.47
N VAL A 110 1.66 -13.13 -22.14
CA VAL A 110 0.52 -13.65 -21.39
C VAL A 110 -0.04 -12.58 -20.47
N ASN A 111 -1.37 -12.46 -20.43
CA ASN A 111 -2.05 -11.60 -19.47
C ASN A 111 -2.29 -12.38 -18.15
N VAL A 112 -1.78 -11.85 -17.05
CA VAL A 112 -1.94 -12.41 -15.70
C VAL A 112 -2.45 -11.34 -14.76
N THR A 113 -3.48 -11.67 -13.97
CA THR A 113 -3.92 -10.82 -12.86
C THR A 113 -3.16 -11.21 -11.60
N ALA A 114 -2.44 -10.27 -10.99
CA ALA A 114 -1.64 -10.49 -9.80
C ALA A 114 -1.91 -9.44 -8.72
N PRO A 115 -1.79 -9.78 -7.42
CA PRO A 115 -1.81 -8.78 -6.37
C PRO A 115 -0.55 -7.91 -6.46
N CYS A 116 -0.74 -6.61 -6.30
CA CYS A 116 0.34 -5.64 -6.49
C CYS A 116 0.50 -4.72 -5.29
N VAL A 117 1.74 -4.37 -4.96
CA VAL A 117 2.04 -3.19 -4.13
C VAL A 117 2.06 -1.97 -5.05
N LEU A 118 1.19 -1.01 -4.78
CA LEU A 118 0.90 0.13 -5.65
C LEU A 118 1.37 1.47 -5.08
N ASP A 119 1.63 1.53 -3.79
CA ASP A 119 2.26 2.66 -3.10
C ASP A 119 2.71 2.19 -1.71
N PHE A 120 3.88 2.64 -1.24
CA PHE A 120 4.37 2.29 0.09
C PHE A 120 5.27 3.38 0.65
N TYR A 121 4.86 3.92 1.79
CA TYR A 121 5.54 5.05 2.40
C TYR A 121 5.42 5.02 3.92
N VAL A 122 6.54 5.28 4.59
CA VAL A 122 6.63 5.54 6.03
C VAL A 122 7.28 6.90 6.17
N HIS A 123 6.73 7.76 7.03
CA HIS A 123 7.25 9.11 7.26
C HIS A 123 8.75 9.09 7.58
N GLU A 124 9.53 10.02 7.02
CA GLU A 124 10.99 9.98 7.05
C GLU A 124 11.55 9.89 8.47
N SER A 125 10.98 10.65 9.40
CA SER A 125 11.38 10.64 10.82
C SER A 125 11.09 9.33 11.56
N ARG A 126 10.36 8.40 10.93
CA ARG A 126 9.98 7.09 11.49
C ARG A 126 10.55 5.92 10.65
N GLN A 127 11.33 6.20 9.60
CA GLN A 127 11.97 5.16 8.80
C GLN A 127 13.07 4.43 9.59
N ARG A 128 13.41 3.21 9.14
CA ARG A 128 14.44 2.33 9.74
C ARG A 128 14.15 1.82 11.17
N GLY A 129 13.00 2.16 11.76
CA GLY A 129 12.53 1.65 13.05
C GLY A 129 11.69 0.37 13.00
N GLY A 130 11.65 -0.35 11.87
CA GLY A 130 10.86 -1.59 11.70
C GLY A 130 9.40 -1.40 11.28
N LEU A 131 8.85 -0.18 11.35
CA LEU A 131 7.45 0.10 11.00
C LEU A 131 7.05 -0.32 9.58
N GLY A 132 7.96 -0.18 8.61
CA GLY A 132 7.69 -0.63 7.24
C GLY A 132 7.47 -2.14 7.16
N ARG A 133 8.22 -2.92 7.94
CA ARG A 133 8.07 -4.38 8.01
C ARG A 133 6.76 -4.74 8.66
N GLU A 134 6.44 -4.11 9.79
CA GLU A 134 5.18 -4.32 10.50
C GLU A 134 3.96 -4.04 9.60
N LEU A 135 3.98 -2.93 8.85
CA LEU A 135 2.92 -2.58 7.92
C LEU A 135 2.77 -3.62 6.79
N PHE A 136 3.90 -4.09 6.25
CA PHE A 136 3.92 -5.05 5.16
C PHE A 136 3.47 -6.45 5.60
N GLU A 137 3.96 -6.94 6.75
CA GLU A 137 3.54 -8.22 7.33
C GLU A 137 2.05 -8.24 7.67
N HIS A 138 1.52 -7.14 8.23
CA HIS A 138 0.09 -7.02 8.48
C HIS A 138 -0.71 -7.12 7.18
N MET A 139 -0.30 -6.42 6.12
CA MET A 139 -0.96 -6.51 4.81
C MET A 139 -0.93 -7.94 4.23
N LEU A 140 0.22 -8.62 4.28
CA LEU A 140 0.35 -9.99 3.79
C LEU A 140 -0.61 -10.94 4.51
N ASN A 141 -0.70 -10.83 5.83
CA ASN A 141 -1.60 -11.65 6.65
C ASN A 141 -3.07 -11.37 6.36
N GLU A 142 -3.44 -10.09 6.26
CA GLU A 142 -4.82 -9.66 6.03
C GLU A 142 -5.31 -10.05 4.63
N GLU A 143 -4.48 -9.87 3.59
CA GLU A 143 -4.81 -10.27 2.22
C GLU A 143 -4.56 -11.77 1.95
N LYS A 144 -3.96 -12.50 2.90
CA LYS A 144 -3.54 -13.93 2.77
C LYS A 144 -2.63 -14.17 1.56
N ILE A 145 -1.68 -13.26 1.37
CA ILE A 145 -0.75 -13.25 0.24
C ILE A 145 0.62 -13.73 0.70
N GLN A 146 1.25 -14.58 -0.10
CA GLN A 146 2.67 -14.89 0.06
C GLN A 146 3.50 -13.76 -0.56
N PRO A 147 4.59 -13.28 0.07
CA PRO A 147 5.43 -12.21 -0.47
C PRO A 147 5.78 -12.44 -1.94
N GLN A 148 6.07 -13.69 -2.30
CA GLN A 148 6.44 -14.18 -3.63
C GLN A 148 5.44 -13.83 -4.72
N SER A 149 4.14 -13.87 -4.43
CA SER A 149 3.10 -13.64 -5.43
C SER A 149 2.81 -12.15 -5.67
N LEU A 150 3.45 -11.23 -4.93
CA LEU A 150 3.31 -9.80 -5.14
C LEU A 150 4.10 -9.34 -6.37
N ALA A 151 3.42 -8.56 -7.21
CA ALA A 151 4.06 -7.76 -8.25
C ALA A 151 4.25 -6.32 -7.75
N ILE A 152 5.33 -5.67 -8.18
CA ILE A 152 5.61 -4.27 -7.83
C ILE A 152 6.00 -3.50 -9.07
N ASP A 153 5.25 -2.45 -9.39
CA ASP A 153 5.53 -1.55 -10.53
C ASP A 153 6.60 -0.55 -10.12
N ARG A 154 7.69 -0.48 -10.88
CA ARG A 154 8.78 0.51 -10.74
C ARG A 154 9.16 0.75 -9.28
N PRO A 155 9.59 -0.30 -8.54
CA PRO A 155 9.92 -0.15 -7.14
C PRO A 155 11.05 0.86 -6.97
N SER A 156 10.90 1.77 -6.00
CA SER A 156 11.99 2.66 -5.60
C SER A 156 13.18 1.84 -5.08
N GLU A 157 14.39 2.39 -5.15
CA GLU A 157 15.58 1.73 -4.59
C GLU A 157 15.41 1.38 -3.10
N LYS A 158 14.71 2.26 -2.35
CA LYS A 158 14.36 2.02 -0.95
C LYS A 158 13.45 0.79 -0.78
N LEU A 159 12.45 0.64 -1.65
CA LEU A 159 11.55 -0.51 -1.63
C LEU A 159 12.28 -1.80 -2.04
N LEU A 160 13.11 -1.75 -3.07
CA LEU A 160 13.95 -2.90 -3.45
C LEU A 160 14.85 -3.34 -2.29
N GLY A 161 15.56 -2.40 -1.66
CA GLY A 161 16.41 -2.70 -0.51
C GLY A 161 15.63 -3.25 0.69
N PHE A 162 14.42 -2.74 0.92
CA PHE A 162 13.51 -3.27 1.94
C PHE A 162 13.13 -4.72 1.66
N LEU A 163 12.72 -5.05 0.44
CA LEU A 163 12.30 -6.41 0.07
C LEU A 163 13.46 -7.39 0.15
N GLN A 164 14.63 -7.02 -0.38
CA GLN A 164 15.82 -7.86 -0.31
C GLN A 164 16.24 -8.14 1.13
N LYS A 165 16.12 -7.16 2.02
CA LYS A 165 16.46 -7.30 3.45
C LYS A 165 15.50 -8.23 4.20
N HIS A 166 14.20 -8.13 3.92
CA HIS A 166 13.17 -8.78 4.74
C HIS A 166 12.60 -10.07 4.14
N TYR A 167 12.64 -10.21 2.81
CA TYR A 167 12.08 -11.36 2.09
C TYR A 167 13.15 -12.07 1.23
N GLY A 168 14.39 -11.58 1.21
CA GLY A 168 15.54 -12.24 0.57
C GLY A 168 15.86 -11.72 -0.84
N LYS A 169 17.08 -11.99 -1.32
CA LYS A 169 17.53 -11.53 -2.65
C LYS A 169 16.72 -12.14 -3.80
N SER A 170 16.26 -13.37 -3.62
CA SER A 170 15.39 -14.07 -4.58
C SER A 170 13.97 -13.52 -4.61
N ALA A 171 13.57 -12.70 -3.63
CA ALA A 171 12.27 -12.01 -3.61
C ALA A 171 12.19 -10.81 -4.56
N CYS A 172 13.14 -10.65 -5.48
CA CYS A 172 13.11 -9.59 -6.47
C CYS A 172 13.61 -10.10 -7.83
N THR A 173 12.77 -10.80 -8.57
CA THR A 173 13.03 -11.16 -9.98
C THR A 173 12.49 -10.06 -10.87
N LYS A 174 13.38 -9.40 -11.63
CA LYS A 174 12.94 -8.47 -12.69
C LYS A 174 12.25 -9.28 -13.78
N VAL A 175 11.02 -8.91 -14.10
CA VAL A 175 10.26 -9.49 -15.22
C VAL A 175 10.03 -8.42 -16.27
N THR A 176 10.27 -8.77 -17.52
CA THR A 176 9.93 -7.90 -18.65
C THR A 176 8.42 -7.96 -18.87
N ILE A 177 7.75 -6.81 -18.79
CA ILE A 177 6.30 -6.66 -19.00
C ILE A 177 6.10 -5.75 -20.22
N GLY A 178 5.90 -6.34 -21.39
CA GLY A 178 5.83 -5.59 -22.66
C GLY A 178 7.10 -4.76 -22.96
N LYS A 179 6.98 -3.68 -23.76
CA LYS A 179 8.10 -2.83 -24.22
C LYS A 179 8.80 -2.02 -23.09
N HIS A 180 8.41 -2.19 -21.83
CA HIS A 180 9.00 -1.49 -20.70
C HIS A 180 9.38 -2.47 -19.57
N LEU A 181 10.66 -2.49 -19.19
CA LEU A 181 11.16 -3.17 -17.99
C LEU A 181 10.51 -2.51 -16.76
N GLY A 182 9.45 -3.10 -16.22
CA GLY A 182 8.57 -2.38 -15.29
C GLY A 182 8.38 -3.02 -13.93
N TRP A 183 8.45 -4.35 -13.80
CA TRP A 183 7.93 -5.02 -12.62
C TRP A 183 8.90 -6.00 -12.00
N VAL A 184 8.79 -6.11 -10.67
CA VAL A 184 9.51 -7.09 -9.87
C VAL A 184 8.49 -8.01 -9.22
N PHE A 185 8.63 -9.32 -9.45
CA PHE A 185 7.93 -10.36 -8.71
C PHE A 185 8.86 -10.93 -7.67
N ALA A 186 8.32 -11.31 -6.52
CA ALA A 186 9.12 -11.98 -5.51
C ALA A 186 9.32 -13.49 -5.78
N HIS A 187 8.48 -14.09 -6.61
CA HIS A 187 8.76 -15.29 -7.40
C HIS A 187 7.65 -15.43 -8.45
N TRP A 188 8.00 -15.72 -9.70
CA TRP A 188 6.98 -16.13 -10.66
C TRP A 188 6.56 -17.55 -10.31
N PRO A 189 5.26 -17.87 -10.13
CA PRO A 189 4.87 -19.26 -10.02
C PRO A 189 5.19 -19.92 -11.36
N GLU A 190 6.22 -20.78 -11.38
CA GLU A 190 6.25 -21.86 -12.37
C GLU A 190 4.90 -22.56 -12.26
N LYS A 191 4.12 -22.55 -13.34
CA LYS A 191 2.90 -23.36 -13.38
C LYS A 191 3.37 -24.80 -13.21
N SER A 192 3.19 -25.36 -12.02
CA SER A 192 3.19 -26.81 -11.84
C SER A 192 2.06 -27.35 -12.71
N HIS A 193 2.46 -28.12 -13.72
CA HIS A 193 1.61 -28.82 -14.68
C HIS A 193 0.54 -29.68 -14.02
#